data_AF-A0A660YYH8-F1
#
_entry.id   AF-A0A660YYH8-F1
#
_cell.length_a   1.000
_cell.length_b   1.000
_cell.length_c   1.000
_cell.angle_alpha   90.00
_cell.angle_beta   90.00
_cell.angle_gamma   90.00
#
_symmetry.space_group_name_H-M   'P 1'
#
loop_
_entity.id
_entity.type
_entity.pdbx_description
1 polymer ?
#
loop_
_entity_poly.entity_id
_entity_poly.type
_entity_poly.pdbx_seq_one_letter_code
_entity_poly.pdbx_strand_id
1 'polypeptide(L)'
;MIGLEIGRILHMLGVVFWIGGVAFVTTIILPTIKKFKSAEEAIEFFEKVEHRFAIQVKIASLITGLSGFYMISKLKIWDWFLDPSYWWMWAMATVWLIFTLMLFVIEPLVLKKRWREKAKTDPEGVFKQMQKMHLHLLWLSLLTIISAVAGSHGWLFF
;
A
#
# COMPACT_ATOMS: atom_id res chain seq x y z
N MET A 1 4.58 -24.51 -16.09
CA MET A 1 4.49 -23.17 -16.73
C MET A 1 3.23 -22.41 -16.32
N ILE A 2 2.02 -22.99 -16.44
CA ILE A 2 0.74 -22.30 -16.15
C ILE A 2 0.66 -21.64 -14.76
N GLY A 3 1.16 -22.29 -13.70
CA GLY A 3 1.07 -21.75 -12.34
C GLY A 3 1.85 -20.45 -12.12
N LEU A 4 3.01 -20.28 -12.76
CA LEU A 4 3.84 -19.08 -12.63
C LEU A 4 3.17 -17.87 -13.28
N GLU A 5 2.58 -18.06 -14.47
CA GLU A 5 1.86 -17.01 -15.18
C GLU A 5 0.62 -16.55 -14.40
N ILE A 6 -0.14 -17.49 -13.82
CA ILE A 6 -1.27 -17.15 -12.94
C ILE A 6 -0.78 -16.36 -11.72
N GLY A 7 0.31 -16.80 -11.08
CA GLY A 7 0.92 -16.08 -9.97
C GLY A 7 1.27 -14.64 -10.35
N ARG A 8 1.89 -14.44 -11.52
CA ARG A 8 2.28 -13.11 -12.01
C ARG A 8 1.06 -12.23 -12.32
N ILE A 9 0.04 -12.78 -12.97
CA ILE A 9 -1.21 -12.06 -13.27
C ILE A 9 -1.86 -11.57 -11.97
N LEU A 10 -2.01 -12.47 -10.99
CA LEU A 10 -2.59 -12.14 -9.69
C LEU A 10 -1.75 -11.10 -8.95
N HIS A 11 -0.43 -11.24 -8.98
CA HIS A 11 0.48 -10.30 -8.34
C HIS A 11 0.34 -8.90 -8.95
N MET A 12 0.40 -8.79 -10.28
CA MET A 12 0.28 -7.50 -10.98
C MET A 12 -1.08 -6.85 -10.75
N LEU A 13 -2.18 -7.61 -10.85
CA LEU A 13 -3.52 -7.08 -10.57
C LEU A 13 -3.62 -6.60 -9.12
N GLY A 14 -3.11 -7.38 -8.17
CA GLY A 14 -3.06 -7.01 -6.76
C GLY A 14 -2.32 -5.69 -6.54
N VAL A 15 -1.12 -5.53 -7.13
CA VAL A 15 -0.33 -4.29 -7.07
C VAL A 15 -1.10 -3.11 -7.65
N VAL A 16 -1.74 -3.27 -8.81
CA VAL A 16 -2.50 -2.20 -9.48
C VAL A 16 -3.66 -1.72 -8.60
N PHE A 17 -4.49 -2.63 -8.08
CA PHE A 17 -5.62 -2.23 -7.24
C PHE A 17 -5.18 -1.66 -5.89
N TRP A 18 -4.14 -2.24 -5.30
CA TRP A 18 -3.63 -1.80 -4.01
C TRP A 18 -2.91 -0.44 -4.12
N ILE A 19 -1.83 -0.36 -4.89
CA ILE A 19 -1.01 0.86 -4.97
C ILE A 19 -1.71 1.95 -5.77
N GLY A 20 -2.48 1.59 -6.81
CA GLY A 20 -3.33 2.54 -7.52
C GLY A 20 -4.40 3.14 -6.62
N GLY A 21 -4.99 2.32 -5.73
CA GLY A 21 -5.88 2.81 -4.69
C GLY A 21 -5.18 3.78 -3.72
N VAL A 22 -3.99 3.42 -3.22
CA VAL A 22 -3.20 4.31 -2.35
C VAL A 22 -2.90 5.64 -3.05
N ALA A 23 -2.53 5.60 -4.33
CA ALA A 23 -2.33 6.79 -5.14
C ALA A 23 -3.60 7.66 -5.18
N PHE A 24 -4.76 7.05 -5.50
CA PHE A 24 -6.04 7.76 -5.54
C PHE A 24 -6.41 8.41 -4.22
N VAL A 25 -6.25 7.71 -3.09
CA VAL A 25 -6.52 8.29 -1.76
C VAL A 25 -5.59 9.48 -1.50
N THR A 26 -4.31 9.32 -1.82
CA THR A 26 -3.27 10.32 -1.53
C THR A 26 -3.45 11.60 -2.36
N THR A 27 -3.74 11.45 -3.66
CA THR A 27 -3.71 12.56 -4.62
C THR A 27 -5.07 13.16 -4.89
N ILE A 28 -6.16 12.42 -4.67
CA ILE A 28 -7.52 12.89 -4.94
C ILE A 28 -8.31 13.04 -3.64
N ILE A 29 -8.49 11.97 -2.87
CA ILE A 29 -9.42 11.98 -1.72
C ILE A 29 -8.94 12.94 -0.61
N LEU A 30 -7.70 12.79 -0.14
CA LEU A 30 -7.20 13.61 0.96
C LEU A 30 -7.11 15.11 0.61
N PRO A 31 -6.65 15.52 -0.58
CA PRO A 31 -6.71 16.92 -1.00
C PRO A 31 -8.14 17.46 -1.17
N THR A 32 -9.08 16.60 -1.57
CA THR A 32 -10.49 17.00 -1.73
C THR A 32 -11.13 17.27 -0.38
N ILE A 33 -10.95 16.38 0.60
CA ILE A 33 -11.50 16.52 1.95
C ILE A 33 -10.97 17.78 2.64
N LYS A 34 -9.69 18.14 2.41
CA LYS A 34 -9.11 19.39 2.93
C LYS A 34 -9.77 20.67 2.44
N LYS A 35 -10.53 20.62 1.35
CA LYS A 35 -11.25 21.78 0.79
C LYS A 35 -12.68 21.89 1.32
N PHE A 36 -13.13 20.97 2.16
CA PHE A 36 -14.47 21.00 2.72
C PHE A 36 -14.58 22.14 3.74
N LYS A 37 -15.78 22.72 3.83
CA LYS A 37 -16.04 23.86 4.73
C LYS A 37 -16.33 23.43 6.16
N SER A 38 -16.84 22.21 6.36
CA SER A 38 -17.12 21.62 7.67
C SER A 38 -16.21 20.41 7.90
N ALA A 39 -15.67 20.33 9.12
CA ALA A 39 -14.90 19.18 9.58
C ALA A 39 -15.76 17.92 9.69
N GLU A 40 -17.00 18.07 10.14
CA GLU A 40 -17.96 16.98 10.26
C GLU A 40 -18.26 16.36 8.88
N GLU A 41 -18.49 17.21 7.87
CA GLU A 41 -18.70 16.77 6.49
C GLU A 41 -17.47 16.02 5.94
N ALA A 42 -16.27 16.53 6.24
CA ALA A 42 -15.00 15.92 5.86
C ALA A 42 -14.81 14.53 6.48
N ILE A 43 -15.10 14.39 7.78
CA ILE A 43 -15.00 13.12 8.52
C ILE A 43 -16.04 12.12 8.01
N GLU A 44 -17.29 12.54 7.84
CA GLU A 44 -18.37 11.66 7.38
C GLU A 44 -18.10 11.14 5.97
N PHE A 45 -17.63 12.02 5.07
CA PHE A 45 -17.23 11.61 3.72
C PHE A 45 -16.06 10.61 3.77
N PHE A 46 -15.04 10.89 4.58
CA PHE A 46 -13.90 10.00 4.74
C PHE A 46 -14.33 8.61 5.25
N GLU A 47 -15.12 8.53 6.32
CA GLU A 47 -15.57 7.25 6.91
C GLU A 47 -16.35 6.40 5.88
N LYS A 48 -17.21 7.04 5.07
CA LYS A 48 -17.98 6.36 4.01
C LYS A 48 -17.08 5.76 2.92
N VAL A 49 -16.07 6.52 2.47
CA VAL A 49 -15.15 6.07 1.43
C VAL A 49 -14.18 5.01 1.98
N GLU A 50 -13.58 5.29 3.15
CA GLU A 50 -12.59 4.43 3.80
C GLU A 50 -13.14 3.02 4.02
N HIS A 51 -14.37 2.88 4.54
CA HIS A 51 -14.90 1.56 4.88
C HIS A 51 -14.95 0.60 3.67
N ARG A 52 -15.43 1.09 2.51
CA ARG A 52 -15.52 0.28 1.28
C ARG A 52 -14.15 0.07 0.65
N PHE A 53 -13.33 1.12 0.66
CA PHE A 53 -12.02 1.11 0.05
C PHE A 53 -11.03 0.21 0.80
N ALA A 54 -11.05 0.22 2.14
CA ALA A 54 -10.16 -0.58 2.96
C ALA A 54 -10.30 -2.09 2.70
N ILE A 55 -11.52 -2.57 2.44
CA ILE A 55 -11.74 -4.00 2.10
C ILE A 55 -11.06 -4.35 0.77
N GLN A 56 -11.21 -3.51 -0.26
CA GLN A 56 -10.59 -3.72 -1.57
C GLN A 56 -9.07 -3.76 -1.47
N VAL A 57 -8.49 -2.80 -0.75
CA VAL A 57 -7.04 -2.69 -0.54
C VAL A 57 -6.50 -3.88 0.26
N LYS A 58 -7.20 -4.32 1.32
CA LYS A 58 -6.81 -5.49 2.12
C LYS A 58 -6.76 -6.75 1.28
N ILE A 59 -7.80 -7.00 0.49
CA ILE A 59 -7.85 -8.15 -0.41
C ILE A 59 -6.74 -8.07 -1.45
N ALA A 60 -6.57 -6.92 -2.11
CA ALA A 60 -5.53 -6.73 -3.12
C ALA A 60 -4.10 -6.89 -2.56
N SER A 61 -3.84 -6.38 -1.35
CA SER A 61 -2.55 -6.53 -0.66
C SER A 61 -2.26 -7.99 -0.29
N LEU A 62 -3.25 -8.75 0.16
CA LEU A 62 -3.10 -10.19 0.44
C LEU A 62 -2.85 -10.98 -0.85
N ILE A 63 -3.61 -10.71 -1.92
CA ILE A 63 -3.40 -11.35 -3.23
C ILE A 63 -1.97 -11.08 -3.71
N THR A 64 -1.50 -9.83 -3.59
CA THR A 64 -0.14 -9.44 -3.96
C THR A 64 0.91 -10.23 -3.18
N GLY A 65 0.79 -10.27 -1.84
CA GLY A 65 1.72 -11.00 -0.98
C GLY A 65 1.74 -12.49 -1.27
N LEU A 66 0.57 -13.14 -1.25
CA LEU A 66 0.44 -14.59 -1.45
C LEU A 66 0.96 -15.03 -2.82
N SER A 67 0.63 -14.30 -3.88
CA SER A 67 1.15 -14.57 -5.23
C SER A 67 2.66 -14.34 -5.32
N GLY A 68 3.19 -13.30 -4.66
CA GLY A 68 4.63 -13.03 -4.58
C GLY A 68 5.40 -14.17 -3.90
N PHE A 69 4.97 -14.59 -2.71
CA PHE A 69 5.57 -15.71 -1.99
C PHE A 69 5.46 -17.03 -2.74
N TYR A 70 4.32 -17.26 -3.41
CA TYR A 70 4.15 -18.40 -4.30
C TYR A 70 5.18 -18.41 -5.43
N MET A 71 5.39 -17.26 -6.10
CA MET A 71 6.37 -17.14 -7.19
C MET A 71 7.81 -17.35 -6.69
N ILE A 72 8.19 -16.76 -5.56
CA ILE A 72 9.52 -16.95 -4.94
C ILE A 72 9.78 -18.43 -4.66
N SER A 73 8.79 -19.11 -4.07
CA SER A 73 8.89 -20.54 -3.76
C SER A 73 8.95 -21.42 -5.00
N LYS A 74 8.18 -21.09 -6.05
CA LYS A 74 8.16 -21.83 -7.32
C LYS A 74 9.43 -21.64 -8.13
N LEU A 75 9.99 -20.44 -8.13
CA LEU A 75 11.25 -20.11 -8.80
C LEU A 75 12.48 -20.56 -8.01
N LYS A 76 12.31 -20.94 -6.73
CA LYS A 76 13.40 -21.31 -5.81
C LYS A 76 14.44 -20.19 -5.66
N ILE A 77 13.98 -18.94 -5.59
CA ILE A 77 14.83 -17.73 -5.51
C ILE A 77 14.89 -17.13 -4.10
N TRP A 78 14.70 -17.95 -3.06
CA TRP A 78 14.82 -17.47 -1.68
C TRP A 78 16.24 -16.96 -1.38
N ASP A 79 17.26 -17.56 -1.99
CA ASP A 79 18.66 -17.16 -1.81
C ASP A 79 18.96 -15.77 -2.37
N TRP A 80 18.11 -15.21 -3.25
CA TRP A 80 18.28 -13.84 -3.76
C TRP A 80 18.13 -12.79 -2.66
N PHE A 81 17.43 -13.10 -1.56
CA PHE A 81 17.42 -12.21 -0.40
C PHE A 81 18.78 -12.11 0.32
N LEU A 82 19.71 -13.03 0.08
CA LEU A 82 21.05 -12.99 0.68
C LEU A 82 22.04 -12.13 -0.13
N ASP A 83 21.71 -11.85 -1.39
CA ASP A 83 22.56 -11.06 -2.29
C ASP A 83 22.05 -9.60 -2.33
N PRO A 84 22.88 -8.62 -1.90
CA PRO A 84 22.53 -7.19 -1.91
C PRO A 84 22.13 -6.64 -3.28
N SER A 85 22.57 -7.28 -4.37
CA SER A 85 22.23 -6.89 -5.75
C SER A 85 20.72 -6.97 -6.02
N TYR A 86 20.00 -7.84 -5.28
CA TYR A 86 18.55 -7.98 -5.34
C TYR A 86 17.82 -7.22 -4.22
N TRP A 87 18.38 -6.09 -3.74
CA TRP A 87 17.76 -5.26 -2.70
C TRP A 87 16.30 -4.86 -2.98
N TRP A 88 15.89 -4.79 -4.25
CA TRP A 88 14.51 -4.51 -4.65
C TRP A 88 13.53 -5.60 -4.19
N MET A 89 13.99 -6.84 -3.98
CA MET A 89 13.20 -7.90 -3.33
C MET A 89 12.92 -7.59 -1.87
N TRP A 90 13.94 -7.11 -1.14
CA TRP A 90 13.77 -6.61 0.23
C TRP A 90 12.83 -5.41 0.27
N ALA A 91 12.94 -4.49 -0.69
CA ALA A 91 12.03 -3.35 -0.79
C ALA A 91 10.57 -3.80 -0.98
N MET A 92 10.30 -4.73 -1.90
CA MET A 92 8.94 -5.29 -2.11
C MET A 92 8.38 -5.94 -0.84
N ALA A 93 9.15 -6.82 -0.19
CA ALA A 93 8.73 -7.49 1.02
C ALA A 93 8.51 -6.51 2.19
N THR A 94 9.37 -5.50 2.32
CA THR A 94 9.28 -4.48 3.38
C THR A 94 8.06 -3.58 3.18
N VAL A 95 7.82 -3.08 1.97
CA VAL A 95 6.63 -2.28 1.66
C VAL A 95 5.36 -3.09 1.93
N TRP A 96 5.32 -4.34 1.45
CA TRP A 96 4.20 -5.24 1.72
C TRP A 96 3.98 -5.46 3.22
N LEU A 97 5.04 -5.67 3.99
CA LEU A 97 4.94 -5.86 5.44
C LEU A 97 4.43 -4.60 6.15
N ILE A 98 4.97 -3.42 5.81
CA ILE A 98 4.53 -2.14 6.39
C ILE A 98 3.03 -1.94 6.19
N PHE A 99 2.54 -2.14 4.96
CA PHE A 99 1.11 -2.00 4.67
C PHE A 99 0.26 -3.09 5.31
N THR A 100 0.76 -4.33 5.38
CA THR A 100 0.05 -5.41 6.06
C THR A 100 -0.16 -5.08 7.53
N LEU A 101 0.91 -4.66 8.22
CA LEU A 101 0.81 -4.20 9.60
C LEU A 101 -0.12 -2.99 9.72
N MET A 102 -0.03 -2.05 8.80
CA MET A 102 -0.87 -0.86 8.80
C MET A 102 -2.37 -1.19 8.67
N LEU A 103 -2.75 -2.03 7.71
CA LEU A 103 -4.14 -2.35 7.36
C LEU A 103 -4.78 -3.37 8.32
N PHE A 104 -4.01 -4.35 8.80
CA PHE A 104 -4.54 -5.45 9.59
C PHE A 104 -4.29 -5.32 11.09
N VAL A 105 -3.34 -4.47 11.51
CA VAL A 105 -3.01 -4.28 12.94
C VAL A 105 -3.31 -2.84 13.36
N ILE A 106 -2.68 -1.85 12.71
CA ILE A 106 -2.73 -0.45 13.17
C ILE A 106 -4.11 0.18 12.90
N GLU A 107 -4.68 -0.02 11.71
CA GLU A 107 -6.00 0.51 11.32
C GLU A 107 -7.12 0.06 12.27
N PRO A 108 -7.35 -1.24 12.51
CA PRO A 108 -8.43 -1.69 13.38
C PRO A 108 -8.21 -1.33 14.86
N LEU A 109 -6.97 -1.35 15.35
CA LEU A 109 -6.70 -1.19 16.79
C LEU A 109 -6.52 0.26 17.22
N VAL A 110 -5.94 1.12 16.36
CA VAL A 110 -5.44 2.44 16.77
C VAL A 110 -6.11 3.56 15.98
N LEU A 111 -6.19 3.43 14.65
CA LEU A 111 -6.66 4.53 13.79
C LEU A 111 -8.13 4.82 14.02
N LYS A 112 -9.02 3.82 13.98
CA LYS A 112 -10.48 4.05 14.11
C LYS A 112 -10.89 4.74 15.41
N LYS A 113 -10.29 4.37 16.54
CA LYS A 113 -10.69 4.92 17.84
C LYS A 113 -10.04 6.28 18.12
N ARG A 114 -8.71 6.38 18.00
CA ARG A 114 -7.98 7.61 18.36
C ARG A 114 -8.20 8.74 17.36
N TRP A 115 -8.36 8.43 16.08
CA TRP A 115 -8.53 9.47 15.07
C TRP A 115 -9.93 10.04 15.08
N ARG A 116 -10.94 9.22 15.41
CA ARG A 116 -12.31 9.72 15.57
C ARG A 116 -12.44 10.68 16.76
N GLU A 117 -11.70 10.42 17.84
CA GLU A 117 -11.64 11.34 18.99
C GLU A 117 -10.84 12.60 18.67
N LYS A 118 -9.65 12.47 18.06
CA LYS A 118 -8.83 13.63 17.68
C LYS A 118 -9.42 14.47 16.55
N ALA A 119 -10.13 13.88 15.60
CA ALA A 119 -10.73 14.61 14.49
C ALA A 119 -11.89 15.50 14.96
N LYS A 120 -12.49 15.22 16.13
CA LYS A 120 -13.46 16.13 16.77
C LYS A 120 -12.80 17.38 17.36
N THR A 121 -11.51 17.32 17.70
CA THR A 121 -10.78 18.43 18.33
C THR A 121 -9.84 19.17 17.38
N ASP A 122 -9.20 18.46 16.45
CA ASP A 122 -8.27 18.99 15.42
C ASP A 122 -8.36 18.14 14.13
N PRO A 123 -9.43 18.32 13.33
CA PRO A 123 -9.64 17.58 12.09
C PRO A 123 -8.56 17.89 11.05
N GLU A 124 -8.14 19.15 10.92
CA GLU A 124 -7.14 19.58 9.94
C GLU A 124 -5.77 18.94 10.19
N GLY A 125 -5.33 18.90 11.46
CA GLY A 125 -4.08 18.26 11.85
C GLY A 125 -4.07 16.77 11.54
N VAL A 126 -5.17 16.07 11.83
CA VAL A 126 -5.35 14.64 11.54
C VAL A 126 -5.26 14.37 10.04
N PHE A 127 -6.02 15.10 9.20
CA PHE A 127 -5.97 14.90 7.75
C PHE A 127 -4.61 15.29 7.15
N LYS A 128 -3.93 16.30 7.70
CA LYS A 128 -2.57 16.67 7.28
C LYS A 128 -1.55 15.57 7.60
N GLN A 129 -1.63 14.97 8.78
CA GLN A 129 -0.79 13.82 9.14
C GLN A 129 -1.09 12.61 8.25
N MET A 130 -2.37 12.33 7.99
CA MET A 130 -2.80 11.25 7.09
C MET A 130 -2.21 11.39 5.70
N GLN A 131 -2.30 12.59 5.13
CA GLN A 131 -1.79 12.87 3.80
C GLN A 131 -0.27 12.73 3.74
N LYS A 132 0.45 13.25 4.74
CA LYS A 132 1.91 13.07 4.80
C LYS A 132 2.26 11.60 4.82
N MET A 133 1.66 10.82 5.72
CA MET A 133 1.93 9.38 5.82
C MET A 133 1.66 8.65 4.51
N HIS A 134 0.49 8.88 3.90
CA HIS A 134 0.13 8.28 2.61
C HIS A 134 1.08 8.70 1.48
N LEU A 135 1.52 9.95 1.46
CA LEU A 135 2.49 10.44 0.48
C LEU A 135 3.84 9.73 0.59
N HIS A 136 4.37 9.55 1.81
CA HIS A 136 5.62 8.82 2.02
C HIS A 136 5.48 7.35 1.58
N LEU A 137 4.38 6.70 1.96
CA LEU A 137 4.11 5.31 1.57
C LEU A 137 3.94 5.17 0.06
N LEU A 138 3.28 6.12 -0.60
CA LEU A 138 3.14 6.14 -2.06
C LEU A 138 4.49 6.27 -2.74
N TRP A 139 5.33 7.23 -2.33
CA TRP A 139 6.66 7.41 -2.90
C TRP A 139 7.53 6.16 -2.73
N LEU A 140 7.54 5.58 -1.53
CA LEU A 140 8.26 4.34 -1.26
C LEU A 140 7.77 3.19 -2.15
N SER A 141 6.45 3.08 -2.35
CA SER A 141 5.84 2.06 -3.20
C SER A 141 6.20 2.27 -4.67
N LEU A 142 6.16 3.50 -5.18
CA LEU A 142 6.52 3.82 -6.55
C LEU A 142 8.00 3.54 -6.82
N LEU A 143 8.90 3.94 -5.91
CA LEU A 143 10.32 3.63 -6.03
C LEU A 143 10.56 2.12 -6.05
N THR A 144 9.84 1.38 -5.21
CA THR A 144 9.89 -0.09 -5.17
C THR A 144 9.42 -0.71 -6.48
N ILE A 145 8.31 -0.23 -7.06
CA ILE A 145 7.80 -0.70 -8.36
C ILE A 145 8.82 -0.43 -9.47
N ILE A 146 9.33 0.80 -9.56
CA ILE A 146 10.36 1.18 -10.57
C ILE A 146 11.57 0.25 -10.44
N SER A 147 12.03 0.02 -9.21
CA SER A 147 13.21 -0.80 -8.95
C SER A 147 12.96 -2.29 -9.25
N ALA A 148 11.78 -2.81 -8.91
CA ALA A 148 11.42 -4.19 -9.22
C ALA A 148 11.27 -4.44 -10.74
N VAL A 149 10.69 -3.49 -11.47
CA VAL A 149 10.58 -3.56 -12.94
C VAL A 149 11.97 -3.47 -13.57
N ALA A 150 12.79 -2.50 -13.16
CA ALA A 150 14.15 -2.35 -13.67
C ALA A 150 15.02 -3.57 -13.33
N GLY A 151 14.98 -4.07 -12.09
CA GLY A 151 15.72 -5.25 -11.65
C GLY A 151 15.31 -6.53 -12.38
N SER A 152 14.01 -6.74 -12.60
CA SER A 152 13.51 -7.93 -13.33
C SER A 152 13.87 -7.96 -14.81
N HIS A 153 14.17 -6.81 -15.42
CA HIS A 153 14.60 -6.69 -16.82
C HIS A 153 16.12 -6.53 -16.97
N GLY A 154 16.89 -6.66 -15.87
CA GLY A 154 18.35 -6.53 -15.90
C GLY A 154 18.84 -5.10 -16.11
N TRP A 155 18.09 -4.08 -15.68
CA TRP A 155 18.56 -2.69 -15.75
C TRP A 155 19.32 -2.28 -14.48
N LEU A 156 19.02 -2.93 -13.35
CA LEU A 156 19.76 -2.76 -12.10
C LEU A 156 20.79 -3.89 -11.98
N PHE A 157 21.82 -3.85 -12.82
CA PHE A 157 23.05 -4.60 -12.57
C PHE A 157 23.98 -3.70 -11.74
N PHE A 158 24.23 -4.09 -10.50
CA PHE A 158 25.40 -3.69 -9.73
C PHE A 158 26.23 -4.94 -9.47
#